data_AF-A0A0J6VJ93-F1
#
_entry.id   AF-A0A0J6VJ93-F1
#
_cell.length_a   1.000
_cell.length_b   1.000
_cell.length_c   1.000
_cell.angle_alpha   90.00
_cell.angle_beta   90.00
_cell.angle_gamma   90.00
#
_symmetry.space_group_name_H-M   'P 1'
#
loop_
_entity.id
_entity.type
_entity.pdbx_description
1 polymer ?
#
loop_
_entity_poly.entity_id
_entity_poly.type
_entity_poly.pdbx_seq_one_letter_code
_entity_poly.pdbx_strand_id
1 'polypeptide(L)'
;MPEHTIPAEVLLRVPRRRGGRRPRLTARLAARLRAHAFDRQLAVGVPADPGSALAAHTARVTSAAERQALARALRRVRQRADTPLWSSSVPVHADNVAAAGQLIDRLITRLETPGPVGARGMARLRLVLGDGSGPLYRCGRGDLAGRLGAALAAL
;
A
#
# COMPACT_ATOMS: atom_id res chain seq x y z
N MET A 1 33.01 -55.40 -20.61
CA MET A 1 32.48 -54.78 -19.40
C MET A 1 32.02 -53.37 -19.77
N PRO A 2 30.73 -53.14 -20.02
CA PRO A 2 30.26 -51.86 -20.56
C PRO A 2 30.15 -50.80 -19.46
N GLU A 3 30.52 -49.58 -19.82
CA GLU A 3 30.50 -48.39 -18.99
C GLU A 3 29.07 -47.85 -18.82
N HIS A 4 28.63 -47.65 -17.58
CA HIS A 4 27.38 -46.97 -17.27
C HIS A 4 27.62 -45.46 -17.16
N THR A 5 27.60 -44.78 -18.30
CA THR A 5 27.47 -43.32 -18.37
C THR A 5 26.02 -42.94 -18.05
N ILE A 6 25.80 -42.29 -16.91
CA ILE A 6 24.51 -41.70 -16.53
C ILE A 6 24.29 -40.47 -17.43
N PRO A 7 23.23 -40.40 -18.26
CA PRO A 7 23.00 -39.25 -19.13
C PRO A 7 22.53 -38.02 -18.33
N ALA A 8 23.07 -36.85 -18.69
CA ALA A 8 22.86 -35.53 -18.06
C ALA A 8 21.43 -34.96 -18.19
N GLU A 9 20.47 -35.74 -18.68
CA GLU A 9 19.11 -35.31 -19.00
C GLU A 9 18.19 -35.23 -17.76
N VAL A 10 18.65 -35.70 -16.60
CA VAL A 10 17.88 -35.69 -15.34
C VAL A 10 17.90 -34.32 -14.62
N LEU A 11 18.79 -33.40 -15.01
CA LEU A 11 19.02 -32.14 -14.27
C LEU A 11 18.17 -30.93 -14.71
N LEU A 12 17.29 -31.05 -15.71
CA LEU A 12 16.44 -29.92 -16.15
C LEU A 12 14.95 -30.19 -16.05
N ARG A 13 14.52 -30.88 -15.00
CA ARG A 13 13.11 -30.85 -14.59
C ARG A 13 12.91 -29.84 -13.46
N VAL A 14 13.04 -28.55 -13.78
CA VAL A 14 12.49 -27.49 -12.94
C VAL A 14 10.98 -27.75 -12.84
N PRO A 15 10.42 -28.07 -11.67
CA PRO A 15 8.97 -28.14 -11.57
C PRO A 15 8.45 -26.74 -11.83
N ARG A 16 7.74 -26.57 -12.96
CA ARG A 16 6.94 -25.38 -13.25
C ARG A 16 6.08 -25.11 -12.03
N ARG A 17 6.35 -23.99 -11.35
CA ARG A 17 5.57 -23.56 -10.19
C ARG A 17 4.11 -23.44 -10.64
N ARG A 18 3.30 -24.29 -10.02
CA ARG A 18 1.86 -24.46 -10.20
C ARG A 18 1.16 -23.10 -10.29
N GLY A 19 0.21 -22.99 -11.23
CA GLY A 19 -0.68 -21.85 -11.37
C GLY A 19 -1.20 -21.40 -10.00
N GLY A 20 -0.91 -20.16 -9.65
CA GLY A 20 -1.28 -19.57 -8.37
C GLY A 20 -2.78 -19.59 -8.22
N ARG A 21 -3.30 -20.52 -7.42
CA ARG A 21 -4.69 -20.51 -6.96
C ARG A 21 -4.92 -19.14 -6.32
N ARG A 22 -5.79 -18.32 -6.91
CA ARG A 22 -6.07 -16.96 -6.42
C ARG A 22 -6.30 -17.06 -4.91
N PRO A 23 -5.51 -16.35 -4.08
CA PRO A 23 -5.59 -16.49 -2.64
C PRO A 23 -7.03 -16.23 -2.21
N ARG A 24 -7.56 -17.12 -1.36
CA ARG A 24 -8.92 -17.01 -0.82
C ARG A 24 -9.09 -15.61 -0.22
N LEU A 25 -10.29 -15.03 -0.33
CA LEU A 25 -10.58 -13.68 0.18
C LEU A 25 -10.15 -13.53 1.65
N THR A 26 -10.32 -14.58 2.45
CA THR A 26 -9.86 -14.65 3.85
C THR A 26 -8.34 -14.56 4.00
N ALA A 27 -7.56 -15.20 3.13
CA ALA A 27 -6.10 -15.09 3.12
C ALA A 27 -5.65 -13.68 2.68
N ARG A 28 -6.35 -13.07 1.72
CA ARG A 28 -6.14 -11.66 1.34
C ARG A 28 -6.49 -10.71 2.49
N LEU A 29 -7.57 -11.00 3.21
CA LEU A 29 -8.00 -10.23 4.37
C LEU A 29 -7.00 -10.38 5.53
N ALA A 30 -6.57 -11.60 5.86
CA ALA A 30 -5.59 -11.86 6.91
C ALA A 30 -4.22 -11.23 6.59
N ALA A 31 -3.77 -11.30 5.33
CA ALA A 31 -2.57 -10.61 4.88
C ALA A 31 -2.73 -9.08 5.01
N ARG A 32 -3.89 -8.54 4.66
CA ARG A 32 -4.20 -7.12 4.85
C ARG A 32 -4.27 -6.72 6.32
N LEU A 33 -4.88 -7.52 7.19
CA LEU A 33 -4.99 -7.23 8.62
C LEU A 33 -3.63 -7.26 9.31
N ARG A 34 -2.74 -8.19 8.94
CA ARG A 34 -1.35 -8.18 9.43
C ARG A 34 -0.59 -6.94 8.95
N ALA A 35 -0.69 -6.60 7.67
CA ALA A 35 -0.10 -5.37 7.15
C ALA A 35 -0.69 -4.12 7.86
N HIS A 36 -1.99 -4.12 8.14
CA HIS A 36 -2.69 -3.07 8.86
C HIS A 36 -2.23 -2.93 10.32
N ALA A 37 -1.95 -4.05 10.98
CA ALA A 37 -1.40 -4.04 12.34
C ALA A 37 0.00 -3.40 12.37
N PHE A 38 0.88 -3.78 11.44
CA PHE A 38 2.20 -3.15 11.32
C PHE A 38 2.10 -1.67 10.90
N ASP A 39 1.16 -1.32 10.02
CA ASP A 39 0.91 0.08 9.67
C ASP A 39 0.45 0.91 10.88
N ARG A 40 -0.37 0.34 11.78
CA ARG A 40 -0.72 0.99 13.06
C ARG A 40 0.49 1.19 13.95
N GLN A 41 1.36 0.20 14.09
CA GLN A 41 2.60 0.31 14.87
C GLN A 41 3.52 1.39 14.30
N LEU A 42 3.72 1.43 12.99
CA LEU A 42 4.53 2.48 12.35
C LEU A 42 3.90 3.87 12.45
N ALA A 43 2.57 3.98 12.38
CA ALA A 43 1.86 5.26 12.46
C ALA A 43 2.01 5.95 13.83
N VAL A 44 2.12 5.16 14.91
CA VAL A 44 2.39 5.68 16.26
C VAL A 44 3.89 5.84 16.54
N GLY A 45 4.76 5.26 15.71
CA GLY A 45 6.22 5.43 15.79
C GLY A 45 6.93 4.33 16.58
N VAL A 46 6.38 3.11 16.62
CA VAL A 46 7.06 1.97 17.24
C VAL A 46 8.41 1.74 16.54
N PRO A 47 9.54 1.69 17.27
CA PRO A 47 10.84 1.40 16.69
C PRO A 47 10.86 -0.03 16.14
N ALA A 48 11.52 -0.21 15.00
CA ALA A 48 11.65 -1.51 14.37
C ALA A 48 13.03 -2.10 14.68
N ASP A 49 13.06 -3.11 15.54
CA ASP A 49 14.32 -3.80 15.87
C ASP A 49 14.92 -4.45 14.62
N PRO A 50 16.25 -4.37 14.41
CA PRO A 50 16.91 -5.00 13.28
C PRO A 50 16.59 -6.50 13.20
N GLY A 51 16.22 -6.97 12.00
CA GLY A 51 15.84 -8.37 11.77
C GLY A 51 14.39 -8.74 12.14
N SER A 52 13.64 -7.83 12.76
CA SER A 52 12.23 -8.07 13.07
C SER A 52 11.32 -8.05 11.84
N ALA A 53 10.13 -8.66 11.96
CA ALA A 53 9.08 -8.56 10.95
C ALA A 53 8.65 -7.09 10.69
N LEU A 54 8.72 -6.24 11.73
CA LEU A 54 8.43 -4.81 11.62
C LEU A 54 9.50 -4.08 10.80
N ALA A 55 10.79 -4.43 10.94
CA ALA A 55 11.87 -3.87 10.14
C ALA A 55 11.73 -4.26 8.66
N ALA A 56 11.40 -5.52 8.36
CA ALA A 56 11.11 -5.96 7.00
C ALA A 56 9.90 -5.23 6.38
N HIS A 57 8.82 -5.05 7.17
CA HIS A 57 7.65 -4.29 6.73
C HIS A 57 7.99 -2.80 6.52
N THR A 58 8.83 -2.22 7.37
CA THR A 58 9.31 -0.83 7.24
C THR A 58 10.03 -0.63 5.92
N ALA A 59 11.01 -1.48 5.59
CA ALA A 59 11.73 -1.43 4.32
C ALA A 59 10.80 -1.60 3.11
N ARG A 60 9.79 -2.50 3.21
CA ARG A 60 8.78 -2.67 2.17
C ARG A 60 7.93 -1.40 1.98
N VAL A 61 7.47 -0.81 3.08
CA VAL A 61 6.58 0.37 3.06
C VAL A 61 7.29 1.63 2.56
N THR A 62 8.59 1.79 2.80
CA THR A 62 9.36 2.94 2.30
C THR A 62 9.93 2.74 0.89
N SER A 63 9.73 1.55 0.30
CA SER A 63 10.21 1.21 -1.04
C SER A 63 9.67 2.13 -2.14
N ALA A 64 10.45 2.33 -3.20
CA ALA A 64 10.03 3.14 -4.35
C ALA A 64 8.73 2.64 -5.00
N ALA A 65 8.55 1.32 -5.06
CA ALA A 65 7.34 0.71 -5.60
C ALA A 65 6.10 1.06 -4.77
N GLU A 66 6.19 1.02 -3.43
CA GLU A 66 5.06 1.38 -2.56
C GLU A 66 4.76 2.88 -2.65
N ARG A 67 5.78 3.75 -2.70
CA ARG A 67 5.58 5.19 -2.93
C ARG A 67 4.80 5.48 -4.21
N GLN A 68 5.24 4.89 -5.32
CA GLN A 68 4.55 5.04 -6.61
C GLN A 68 3.14 4.45 -6.57
N ALA A 69 2.92 3.35 -5.88
CA ALA A 69 1.59 2.76 -5.72
C ALA A 69 0.64 3.71 -4.96
N LEU A 70 1.13 4.39 -3.91
CA LEU A 70 0.35 5.38 -3.16
C LEU A 70 0.09 6.65 -3.97
N ALA A 71 1.09 7.16 -4.70
CA ALA A 71 0.90 8.31 -5.61
C ALA A 71 -0.19 8.00 -6.67
N ARG A 72 -0.14 6.81 -7.28
CA ARG A 72 -1.17 6.34 -8.23
C ARG A 72 -2.54 6.17 -7.56
N ALA A 73 -2.59 5.72 -6.30
CA ALA A 73 -3.85 5.62 -5.56
C ALA A 73 -4.46 7.00 -5.31
N LEU A 74 -3.68 7.99 -4.91
CA LEU A 74 -4.12 9.37 -4.68
C LEU A 74 -4.63 10.03 -5.98
N ARG A 75 -3.91 9.89 -7.10
CA ARG A 75 -4.40 10.35 -8.41
C ARG A 75 -5.75 9.77 -8.77
N ARG A 76 -5.92 8.46 -8.53
CA ARG A 76 -7.17 7.74 -8.77
C ARG A 76 -8.32 8.20 -7.86
N VAL A 77 -8.02 8.73 -6.67
CA VAL A 77 -9.01 9.35 -5.78
C VAL A 77 -9.40 10.72 -6.34
N ARG A 78 -8.44 11.53 -6.77
CA ARG A 78 -8.68 12.85 -7.40
C ARG A 78 -9.57 12.73 -8.63
N GLN A 79 -9.19 11.86 -9.58
CA GLN A 79 -9.96 11.60 -10.79
C GLN A 79 -11.40 11.14 -10.51
N ARG A 80 -11.60 10.34 -9.44
CA ARG A 80 -12.94 9.86 -9.03
C ARG A 80 -13.78 10.92 -8.33
N ALA A 81 -13.18 11.93 -7.72
CA ALA A 81 -13.92 13.05 -7.18
C ALA A 81 -14.52 13.91 -8.32
N ASP A 82 -13.80 14.01 -9.43
CA ASP A 82 -14.20 14.81 -10.60
C ASP A 82 -15.17 14.07 -11.54
N THR A 83 -15.30 12.74 -11.43
CA THR A 83 -16.18 11.93 -12.29
C THR A 83 -17.16 11.06 -11.50
N PRO A 84 -18.49 11.22 -11.68
CA PRO A 84 -19.49 10.32 -11.12
C PRO A 84 -19.51 9.00 -11.89
N LEU A 85 -18.55 8.12 -11.62
CA LEU A 85 -18.52 6.77 -12.21
C LEU A 85 -19.28 5.78 -11.32
N TRP A 86 -20.18 5.01 -11.92
CA TRP A 86 -20.78 3.80 -11.32
C TRP A 86 -19.73 2.69 -11.24
N SER A 87 -18.90 2.71 -10.20
CA SER A 87 -17.91 1.67 -9.92
C SER A 87 -18.34 0.86 -8.69
N SER A 88 -18.05 -0.45 -8.67
CA SER A 88 -18.26 -1.32 -7.50
C SER A 88 -17.36 -1.01 -6.29
N SER A 89 -16.65 0.12 -6.30
CA SER A 89 -15.85 0.61 -5.17
C SER A 89 -16.66 1.58 -4.32
N VAL A 90 -16.32 1.69 -3.03
CA VAL A 90 -16.95 2.65 -2.13
C VAL A 90 -16.83 4.06 -2.74
N PRO A 91 -17.95 4.79 -2.96
CA PRO A 91 -17.91 6.12 -3.56
C PRO A 91 -17.00 7.06 -2.75
N VAL A 92 -16.24 7.90 -3.45
CA VAL A 92 -15.38 8.93 -2.84
C VAL A 92 -16.25 10.11 -2.38
N HIS A 93 -15.90 10.74 -1.27
CA HIS A 93 -16.54 11.97 -0.82
C HIS A 93 -15.98 13.16 -1.61
N ALA A 94 -16.64 13.54 -2.71
CA ALA A 94 -16.14 14.54 -3.66
C ALA A 94 -15.78 15.87 -2.97
N ASP A 95 -16.65 16.41 -2.11
CA ASP A 95 -16.40 17.70 -1.45
C ASP A 95 -15.17 17.68 -0.53
N ASN A 96 -15.01 16.63 0.29
CA ASN A 96 -13.84 16.47 1.16
C ASN A 96 -12.55 16.32 0.34
N VAL A 97 -12.60 15.59 -0.78
CA VAL A 97 -11.44 15.43 -1.67
C VAL A 97 -11.15 16.72 -2.43
N ALA A 98 -12.16 17.50 -2.80
CA ALA A 98 -12.00 18.82 -3.39
C ALA A 98 -11.33 19.77 -2.39
N ALA A 99 -11.83 19.84 -1.16
CA ALA A 99 -11.30 20.66 -0.08
C ALA A 99 -9.85 20.28 0.28
N ALA A 100 -9.52 18.98 0.30
CA ALA A 100 -8.16 18.49 0.57
C ALA A 100 -7.25 18.45 -0.69
N GLY A 101 -7.70 18.98 -1.84
CA GLY A 101 -7.04 18.83 -3.13
C GLY A 101 -5.58 19.23 -3.13
N GLN A 102 -5.26 20.43 -2.62
CA GLN A 102 -3.88 20.91 -2.57
C GLN A 102 -2.97 20.02 -1.72
N LEU A 103 -3.47 19.43 -0.63
CA LEU A 103 -2.71 18.49 0.20
C LEU A 103 -2.46 17.17 -0.54
N ILE A 104 -3.46 16.69 -1.28
CA ILE A 104 -3.34 15.48 -2.11
C ILE A 104 -2.29 15.70 -3.20
N ASP A 105 -2.30 16.84 -3.87
CA ASP A 105 -1.33 17.16 -4.92
C ASP A 105 0.10 17.25 -4.34
N ARG A 106 0.28 17.91 -3.19
CA ARG A 106 1.58 17.94 -2.47
C ARG A 106 2.07 16.54 -2.10
N LEU A 107 1.18 15.67 -1.61
CA LEU A 107 1.50 14.28 -1.31
C LEU A 107 1.94 13.51 -2.57
N ILE A 108 1.23 13.68 -3.69
CA ILE A 108 1.60 13.06 -4.96
C ILE A 108 2.99 13.51 -5.38
N THR A 109 3.25 14.82 -5.41
CA THR A 109 4.57 15.38 -5.74
C THR A 109 5.65 14.79 -4.82
N ARG A 110 5.44 14.81 -3.50
CA ARG A 110 6.42 14.31 -2.52
C ARG A 110 6.75 12.83 -2.71
N LEU A 111 5.76 11.99 -3.05
CA LEU A 111 5.94 10.55 -3.25
C LEU A 111 6.66 10.22 -4.56
N GLU A 112 6.59 11.11 -5.54
CA GLU A 112 7.21 10.95 -6.85
C GLU A 112 8.61 11.52 -6.92
N THR A 113 8.89 12.58 -6.16
CA THR A 113 10.25 13.09 -6.00
C THR A 113 11.15 11.97 -5.45
N PRO A 114 12.24 11.61 -6.14
CA PRO A 114 13.21 10.66 -5.63
C PRO A 114 13.77 11.12 -4.29
N GLY A 115 13.74 10.24 -3.29
CA GLY A 115 14.29 10.53 -1.97
C GLY A 115 13.81 9.54 -0.91
N PRO A 116 14.47 9.51 0.26
CA PRO A 116 13.97 8.77 1.41
C PRO A 116 12.62 9.35 1.84
N VAL A 117 11.74 8.48 2.35
CA VAL A 117 10.45 8.88 2.95
C VAL A 117 10.31 8.26 4.32
N GLY A 118 9.67 8.99 5.23
CA GLY A 118 9.36 8.50 6.57
C GLY A 118 8.38 7.33 6.56
N ALA A 119 8.74 6.24 7.24
CA ALA A 119 7.88 5.07 7.40
C ALA A 119 6.55 5.40 8.10
N ARG A 120 6.57 6.36 9.04
CA ARG A 120 5.39 6.84 9.76
C ARG A 120 4.39 7.53 8.84
N GLY A 121 4.85 8.46 8.00
CA GLY A 121 4.00 9.15 7.02
C GLY A 121 3.41 8.18 6.01
N MET A 122 4.24 7.26 5.50
CA MET A 122 3.80 6.20 4.58
C MET A 122 2.73 5.29 5.21
N ALA A 123 2.92 4.87 6.47
CA ALA A 123 1.96 4.04 7.18
C ALA A 123 0.64 4.78 7.45
N ARG A 124 0.69 6.05 7.88
CA ARG A 124 -0.50 6.88 8.05
C ARG A 124 -1.28 7.03 6.75
N LEU A 125 -0.60 7.27 5.64
CA LEU A 125 -1.24 7.38 4.34
C LEU A 125 -1.93 6.07 3.92
N ARG A 126 -1.28 4.91 4.16
CA ARG A 126 -1.87 3.59 3.94
C ARG A 126 -3.11 3.35 4.80
N LEU A 127 -3.10 3.80 6.06
CA LEU A 127 -4.27 3.72 6.94
C LEU A 127 -5.43 4.60 6.44
N VAL A 128 -5.16 5.83 6.02
CA VAL A 128 -6.19 6.74 5.48
C VAL A 128 -6.83 6.18 4.21
N LEU A 129 -6.03 5.65 3.29
CA LEU A 129 -6.50 5.06 2.04
C LEU A 129 -7.15 3.67 2.24
N GLY A 130 -6.76 2.95 3.29
CA GLY A 130 -7.31 1.64 3.63
C GLY A 130 -8.58 1.69 4.48
N ASP A 131 -8.86 2.82 5.12
CA ASP A 131 -10.03 3.06 5.95
C ASP A 131 -11.26 3.32 5.08
N GLY A 132 -11.94 2.26 4.66
CA GLY A 132 -13.16 2.30 3.85
C GLY A 132 -14.35 3.02 4.50
N SER A 133 -14.26 3.29 5.81
CA SER A 133 -15.23 4.06 6.59
C SER A 133 -14.70 5.45 6.97
N GLY A 134 -13.52 5.82 6.46
CA GLY A 134 -12.86 7.08 6.73
C GLY A 134 -13.35 8.23 5.84
N PRO A 135 -12.95 9.47 6.15
CA PRO A 135 -13.50 10.70 5.55
C PRO A 135 -13.19 10.88 4.06
N LEU A 136 -12.40 9.97 3.48
CA LEU A 136 -12.14 9.87 2.05
C LEU A 136 -13.35 9.31 1.28
N TYR A 137 -14.17 8.50 1.94
CA TYR A 137 -15.31 7.81 1.34
C TYR A 137 -16.63 8.46 1.74
N ARG A 138 -17.63 8.42 0.85
CA ARG A 138 -18.90 9.16 0.95
C ARG A 138 -19.65 8.93 2.26
N CYS A 139 -19.62 7.70 2.79
CA CYS A 139 -20.30 7.36 4.04
C CYS A 139 -19.40 7.50 5.28
N GLY A 140 -18.13 7.87 5.09
CA GLY A 140 -17.16 7.99 6.17
C GLY A 140 -17.19 9.36 6.84
N ARG A 141 -16.71 9.41 8.08
CA ARG A 141 -16.70 10.62 8.91
C ARG A 141 -15.27 10.96 9.35
N GLY A 142 -15.05 12.23 9.70
CA GLY A 142 -13.81 12.74 10.27
C GLY A 142 -13.10 13.76 9.39
N ASP A 143 -11.90 14.14 9.80
CA ASP A 143 -11.10 15.16 9.13
C ASP A 143 -10.09 14.52 8.15
N LEU A 144 -10.37 14.63 6.86
CA LEU A 144 -9.45 14.16 5.81
C LEU A 144 -8.20 15.04 5.74
N ALA A 145 -8.36 16.36 5.85
CA ALA A 145 -7.26 17.31 5.69
C ALA A 145 -6.24 17.15 6.82
N GLY A 146 -6.67 17.07 8.08
CA GLY A 146 -5.78 16.83 9.21
C GLY A 146 -5.09 15.47 9.14
N ARG A 147 -5.79 14.41 8.71
CA ARG A 147 -5.18 13.08 8.53
C ARG A 147 -4.11 13.06 7.43
N LEU A 148 -4.38 13.72 6.29
CA LEU A 148 -3.41 13.84 5.20
C LEU A 148 -2.25 14.77 5.55
N GLY A 149 -2.51 15.89 6.25
CA GLY A 149 -1.49 16.80 6.74
C GLY A 149 -0.54 16.13 7.74
N ALA A 150 -1.09 15.36 8.69
CA ALA A 150 -0.30 14.58 9.64
C ALA A 150 0.51 13.45 8.98
N ALA A 151 0.06 12.93 7.84
CA ALA A 151 0.83 12.00 7.04
C ALA A 151 1.97 12.72 6.31
N LEU A 152 1.68 13.85 5.66
CA LEU A 152 2.66 14.66 4.92
C LEU A 152 3.78 15.17 5.83
N ALA A 153 3.47 15.65 7.03
CA ALA A 153 4.45 16.11 8.01
C ALA A 153 5.40 15.01 8.52
N ALA A 154 5.06 13.73 8.30
CA ALA A 154 5.83 12.57 8.74
C ALA A 154 6.48 11.80 7.57
N LEU A 155 6.47 12.35 6.35
CA LEU A 155 7.14 11.82 5.15
C LEU A 155 8.53 12.44 4.94
#